data_AF-A0A3A4WWN8-F1
#
_entry.id   AF-A0A3A4WWN8-F1
#
_cell.length_a   1.000
_cell.length_b   1.000
_cell.length_c   1.000
_cell.angle_alpha   90.00
_cell.angle_beta   90.00
_cell.angle_gamma   90.00
#
_symmetry.space_group_name_H-M   'P 1'
#
loop_
_entity.id
_entity.type
_entity.pdbx_description
1 polymer ?
#
loop_
_entity_poly.entity_id
_entity_poly.type
_entity_poly.pdbx_seq_one_letter_code
_entity_poly.pdbx_strand_id
1 'polypeptide(L)'
;MIEKEANREESPEYLRMSLAAAMTLGFKKGLFYRNARLYCINLLLTYASGCAARCAYCGLSNKRSGDYPDKSFIRVAWPTCRLDEIIERIGGRTERDKDRIKRICISMITH
;
A
#
# COMPACT_ATOMS: atom_id res chain seq x y z
N MET A 1 30.43 -17.04 -3.51
CA MET A 1 29.00 -17.14 -3.85
C MET A 1 28.38 -15.84 -3.38
N ILE A 2 28.21 -14.87 -4.28
CA ILE A 2 27.68 -13.55 -3.94
C ILE A 2 26.16 -13.72 -4.04
N GLU A 3 25.51 -13.87 -2.89
CA GLU A 3 24.05 -13.81 -2.81
C GLU A 3 23.62 -12.47 -3.39
N LYS A 4 22.90 -12.51 -4.50
CA LYS A 4 22.16 -11.34 -4.99
C LYS A 4 21.20 -10.95 -3.87
N GLU A 5 21.48 -9.87 -3.16
CA GLU A 5 20.46 -9.13 -2.41
C GLU A 5 19.38 -8.74 -3.43
N ALA A 6 18.37 -9.60 -3.59
CA ALA A 6 17.14 -9.22 -4.24
C ALA A 6 16.63 -8.04 -3.43
N ASN A 7 16.61 -6.84 -4.02
CA ASN A 7 16.04 -5.64 -3.44
C ASN A 7 14.58 -5.94 -3.05
N ARG A 8 14.37 -6.41 -1.82
CA ARG A 8 13.05 -6.79 -1.35
C ARG A 8 12.30 -5.51 -1.10
N GLU A 9 11.20 -5.31 -1.81
CA GLU A 9 10.32 -4.16 -1.62
C GLU A 9 9.53 -4.30 -0.30
N GLU A 10 10.26 -4.21 0.81
CA GLU A 10 9.77 -4.38 2.18
C GLU A 10 9.73 -3.05 2.93
N SER A 11 8.96 -3.02 4.00
CA SER A 11 8.93 -1.91 4.94
C SER A 11 10.18 -1.90 5.81
N PRO A 12 10.71 -0.72 6.18
CA PRO A 12 10.09 0.60 6.01
C PRO A 12 10.31 1.30 4.66
N GLU A 13 11.26 0.86 3.83
CA GLU A 13 11.64 1.54 2.59
C GLU A 13 10.50 1.56 1.56
N TYR A 14 9.66 0.53 1.58
CA TYR A 14 8.51 0.38 0.69
C TYR A 14 7.22 0.15 1.47
N LEU A 15 6.14 0.76 0.97
CA LEU A 15 4.78 0.56 1.46
C LEU A 15 3.84 0.22 0.32
N ARG A 16 2.85 -0.62 0.61
CA ARG A 16 1.71 -0.80 -0.27
C ARG A 16 0.68 0.29 -0.01
N MET A 17 -0.04 0.72 -1.02
CA MET A 17 -1.13 1.69 -0.86
C MET A 17 -2.37 1.28 -1.61
N SER A 18 -3.54 1.70 -1.14
CA SER A 18 -4.79 1.48 -1.88
C SER A 18 -4.75 2.16 -3.26
N LEU A 19 -5.44 1.57 -4.27
CA LEU A 19 -5.52 2.15 -5.62
C LEU A 19 -6.00 3.61 -5.62
N ALA A 20 -6.98 3.94 -4.78
CA ALA A 20 -7.48 5.31 -4.66
C ALA A 20 -6.38 6.27 -4.18
N ALA A 21 -5.55 5.86 -3.22
CA ALA A 21 -4.41 6.65 -2.75
C ALA A 21 -3.36 6.79 -3.86
N ALA A 22 -3.04 5.70 -4.56
CA ALA A 22 -2.12 5.73 -5.70
C ALA A 22 -2.59 6.69 -6.80
N MET A 23 -3.87 6.71 -7.11
CA MET A 23 -4.46 7.68 -8.06
C MET A 23 -4.38 9.11 -7.52
N THR A 24 -4.75 9.30 -6.26
CA THR A 24 -4.75 10.61 -5.60
C THR A 24 -3.35 11.21 -5.55
N LEU A 25 -2.32 10.38 -5.33
CA LEU A 25 -0.90 10.74 -5.31
C LEU A 25 -0.25 10.69 -6.71
N GLY A 26 -0.98 10.34 -7.76
CA GLY A 26 -0.45 10.31 -9.13
C GLY A 26 0.52 9.16 -9.43
N PHE A 27 0.59 8.12 -8.60
CA PHE A 27 1.34 6.88 -8.90
C PHE A 27 0.61 6.04 -9.97
N LYS A 28 -0.71 6.15 -10.04
CA LYS A 28 -1.54 5.48 -11.03
C LYS A 28 -2.45 6.49 -11.71
N LYS A 29 -2.66 6.31 -13.02
CA LYS A 29 -3.63 7.10 -13.78
C LYS A 29 -5.05 6.60 -13.47
N GLY A 30 -6.02 7.51 -13.45
CA GLY A 30 -7.43 7.19 -13.28
C GLY A 30 -8.25 8.41 -12.87
N LEU A 31 -9.57 8.25 -12.82
CA LEU A 31 -10.50 9.30 -12.41
C LEU A 31 -11.48 8.77 -11.37
N PHE A 32 -11.84 9.63 -10.42
CA PHE A 32 -12.93 9.36 -9.50
C PHE A 32 -14.27 9.74 -10.15
N TYR A 33 -15.25 8.85 -10.06
CA TYR A 33 -16.58 9.10 -10.59
C TYR A 33 -17.25 10.28 -9.86
N ARG A 34 -17.96 11.13 -10.60
CA ARG A 34 -18.73 12.29 -10.08
C ARG A 34 -17.92 13.25 -9.19
N ASN A 35 -16.66 13.53 -9.56
CA ASN A 35 -15.78 14.41 -8.79
C ASN A 35 -15.57 13.96 -7.33
N ALA A 36 -15.75 12.67 -7.03
CA ALA A 36 -15.45 12.14 -5.72
C ALA A 36 -13.97 12.36 -5.38
N ARG A 37 -13.67 12.55 -4.09
CA ARG A 37 -12.34 12.87 -3.60
C ARG A 37 -11.96 11.94 -2.47
N LEU A 38 -10.70 11.54 -2.42
CA LEU A 38 -10.15 10.77 -1.33
C LEU A 38 -9.62 11.71 -0.26
N TYR A 39 -10.10 11.54 0.98
CA TYR A 39 -9.66 12.32 2.14
C TYR A 39 -8.71 11.55 3.07
N CYS A 40 -8.49 10.26 2.78
CA CYS A 40 -7.74 9.34 3.61
C CYS A 40 -6.75 8.55 2.75
N ILE A 41 -5.46 8.69 3.03
CA ILE A 41 -4.43 7.83 2.44
C ILE A 41 -4.35 6.55 3.25
N ASN A 42 -4.56 5.39 2.62
CA ASN A 42 -4.46 4.09 3.26
C ASN A 42 -3.19 3.37 2.77
N LEU A 43 -2.28 3.11 3.71
CA LEU A 43 -0.99 2.46 3.52
C LEU A 43 -0.97 1.14 4.30
N LEU A 44 -0.24 0.17 3.77
CA LEU A 44 -0.06 -1.16 4.34
C LEU A 44 1.44 -1.49 4.34
N LEU A 45 1.96 -1.85 5.52
CA LEU A 45 3.31 -2.40 5.63
C LEU A 45 3.39 -3.71 4.85
N THR A 46 4.51 -3.91 4.16
CA THR A 46 4.74 -5.06 3.29
C THR A 46 6.01 -5.77 3.70
N TYR A 47 5.91 -7.08 3.82
CA TYR A 47 7.00 -7.94 4.23
C TYR A 47 6.96 -9.23 3.43
N ALA A 48 8.11 -9.68 2.96
CA ALA A 48 8.29 -10.86 2.11
C ALA A 48 7.91 -12.14 2.85
N SER A 49 8.08 -12.21 4.17
CA SER A 49 7.65 -13.38 4.95
C SER A 49 6.12 -13.52 5.05
N GLY A 50 5.39 -12.45 4.71
CA GLY A 50 3.94 -12.41 4.73
C GLY A 50 3.35 -12.35 6.14
N CYS A 51 2.08 -12.75 6.27
CA CYS A 51 1.37 -12.71 7.55
C CYS A 51 1.53 -14.05 8.29
N ALA A 52 2.10 -14.03 9.50
CA ALA A 52 2.23 -15.19 10.39
C ALA A 52 0.90 -15.63 11.01
N ALA A 53 -0.11 -14.75 11.04
CA ALA A 53 -1.40 -15.03 11.64
C ALA A 53 -2.24 -16.04 10.84
N ARG A 54 -3.21 -16.66 11.53
CA ARG A 54 -4.06 -17.74 10.98
C ARG A 54 -5.56 -17.44 11.12
N CYS A 55 -5.94 -16.16 11.04
CA CYS A 55 -7.32 -15.73 11.19
C CYS A 55 -8.23 -16.45 10.18
N ALA A 56 -9.30 -17.08 10.66
CA ALA A 56 -10.18 -17.93 9.85
C ALA A 56 -10.83 -17.17 8.66
N TYR A 57 -11.14 -15.89 8.87
CA TYR A 57 -11.78 -15.03 7.88
C TYR A 57 -10.81 -14.24 6.99
N CYS A 58 -9.49 -14.31 7.24
CA CYS A 58 -8.53 -13.45 6.55
C CYS A 58 -7.91 -14.13 5.34
N GLY A 59 -7.73 -13.37 4.26
CA GLY A 59 -7.24 -13.82 2.95
C GLY A 59 -5.74 -13.91 2.91
N LEU A 60 -5.09 -13.24 3.87
CA LEU A 60 -3.65 -13.27 4.12
C LEU A 60 -3.26 -14.38 5.11
N SER A 61 -4.22 -15.16 5.61
CA SER A 61 -3.94 -16.22 6.59
C SER A 61 -2.85 -17.17 6.09
N ASN A 62 -1.85 -17.43 6.93
CA ASN A 62 -0.74 -18.35 6.64
C ASN A 62 -1.23 -19.73 6.16
N LYS A 63 -2.37 -20.21 6.69
CA LYS A 63 -2.95 -21.51 6.33
C LYS A 63 -3.49 -21.59 4.88
N ARG A 64 -3.66 -20.46 4.18
CA ARG A 64 -4.12 -20.48 2.78
C ARG A 64 -2.98 -20.87 1.86
N SER A 65 -3.28 -21.62 0.80
CA SER A 65 -2.31 -21.97 -0.24
C SER A 65 -1.86 -20.75 -1.06
N GLY A 66 -0.72 -20.88 -1.75
CA GLY A 66 -0.10 -19.83 -2.57
C GLY A 66 0.97 -19.03 -1.85
N ASP A 67 1.62 -18.13 -2.58
CA ASP A 67 2.64 -17.23 -2.05
C ASP A 67 2.00 -15.94 -1.53
N TYR A 68 2.67 -15.25 -0.60
CA TYR A 68 2.13 -14.04 0.03
C TYR A 68 1.73 -12.93 -0.97
N PRO A 69 2.50 -12.64 -2.04
CA PRO A 69 2.10 -11.65 -3.04
C PRO A 69 0.76 -11.96 -3.72
N ASP A 70 0.45 -13.25 -3.87
CA ASP A 70 -0.77 -13.75 -4.52
C ASP A 70 -1.95 -13.88 -3.53
N LYS A 71 -1.67 -13.85 -2.23
CA LYS A 71 -2.69 -13.85 -1.18
C LYS A 71 -3.24 -12.45 -1.00
N SER A 72 -4.50 -12.24 -1.34
CA SER A 72 -5.24 -11.03 -0.98
C SER A 72 -6.74 -11.25 -1.06
N PHE A 73 -7.50 -10.72 -0.10
CA PHE A 73 -8.95 -10.54 -0.29
C PHE A 73 -9.27 -9.31 -1.15
N ILE A 74 -8.31 -8.41 -1.28
CA ILE A 74 -8.52 -7.14 -1.95
C ILE A 74 -8.34 -7.36 -3.45
N ARG A 75 -9.46 -7.32 -4.17
CA ARG A 75 -9.53 -7.53 -5.63
C ARG A 75 -9.13 -6.31 -6.46
N VAL A 76 -8.67 -5.25 -5.81
CA VAL A 76 -8.15 -4.05 -6.47
C VAL A 76 -6.64 -3.97 -6.24
N ALA A 77 -5.92 -3.36 -7.17
CA ALA A 77 -4.48 -3.24 -7.06
C ALA A 77 -4.05 -2.48 -5.79
N TRP A 78 -3.01 -2.98 -5.13
CA TRP A 78 -2.31 -2.31 -4.03
C TRP A 78 -0.82 -2.20 -4.40
N PRO A 79 -0.44 -1.20 -5.21
CA PRO A 79 0.94 -1.05 -5.66
C PRO A 79 1.88 -0.81 -4.47
N THR A 80 3.09 -1.36 -4.59
CA THR A 80 4.22 -1.09 -3.71
C THR A 80 4.98 0.12 -4.23
N CYS A 81 5.21 1.12 -3.38
CA CYS A 81 5.95 2.33 -3.72
C CYS A 81 6.96 2.65 -2.62
N ARG A 82 8.03 3.36 -2.97
CA ARG A 82 9.02 3.80 -1.98
C ARG A 82 8.41 4.83 -1.02
N LEU A 83 8.77 4.73 0.25
CA LEU A 83 8.27 5.60 1.31
C LEU A 83 8.65 7.07 1.09
N ASP A 84 9.88 7.34 0.64
CA ASP A 84 10.36 8.70 0.35
C ASP A 84 9.49 9.40 -0.71
N GLU A 85 9.18 8.71 -1.80
CA GLU A 85 8.31 9.23 -2.86
C GLU A 85 6.87 9.43 -2.37
N ILE A 86 6.37 8.55 -1.48
CA ILE A 86 5.06 8.75 -0.85
C ILE A 86 5.05 10.04 -0.02
N ILE A 87 6.07 10.24 0.81
CA ILE A 87 6.21 11.44 1.65
C ILE A 87 6.30 12.69 0.78
N GLU A 88 7.14 12.67 -0.26
CA GLU A 88 7.31 13.78 -1.20
C GLU A 88 5.97 14.15 -1.86
N ARG A 89 5.22 13.16 -2.38
CA ARG A 89 3.95 13.40 -3.06
C ARG A 89 2.78 13.76 -2.12
N ILE A 90 2.91 13.48 -0.83
CA ILE A 90 1.98 14.00 0.19
C ILE A 90 2.33 15.46 0.50
N GLY A 91 3.63 15.77 0.72
CA GLY A 91 4.11 17.10 1.12
C GLY A 91 4.10 18.14 -0.01
N GLY A 92 4.41 17.74 -1.24
CA GLY A 92 4.56 18.60 -2.43
C GLY A 92 3.24 19.02 -3.10
N ARG A 93 2.09 18.79 -2.45
CA ARG A 93 0.76 19.15 -3.00
C ARG A 93 0.50 20.65 -2.92
N THR A 94 -0.34 21.16 -3.84
CA THR A 94 -0.80 22.56 -3.79
C THR A 94 -1.64 22.80 -2.52
N GLU A 95 -1.72 24.04 -2.02
CA GLU A 95 -2.54 24.37 -0.83
C GLU A 95 -4.01 23.93 -0.97
N ARG A 96 -4.58 24.04 -2.19
CA ARG A 96 -5.93 23.55 -2.52
C ARG A 96 -6.06 22.02 -2.42
N ASP A 97 -4.98 21.28 -2.68
CA ASP A 97 -4.95 19.82 -2.60
C ASP A 97 -4.52 19.30 -1.22
N LYS A 98 -3.72 20.06 -0.47
CA LYS A 98 -3.39 19.80 0.94
C LYS A 98 -4.64 19.80 1.79
N ASP A 99 -5.58 20.71 1.53
CA ASP A 99 -6.86 20.76 2.25
C ASP A 99 -7.76 19.54 1.97
N ARG A 100 -7.41 18.66 1.02
CA ARG A 100 -8.21 17.46 0.71
C ARG A 100 -7.81 16.24 1.53
N ILE A 101 -6.53 16.04 1.83
CA ILE A 101 -6.12 14.89 2.66
C ILE A 101 -6.23 15.29 4.12
N LYS A 102 -7.06 14.57 4.88
CA LYS A 102 -7.33 14.85 6.30
C LYS A 102 -6.69 13.83 7.24
N ARG A 103 -6.38 12.63 6.74
CA ARG A 103 -5.81 11.54 7.55
C ARG A 103 -4.97 10.57 6.73
N ILE A 104 -4.06 9.90 7.43
CA ILE A 104 -3.28 8.77 6.91
C ILE A 104 -3.53 7.58 7.83
N CYS A 105 -3.97 6.45 7.28
CA CYS A 105 -4.11 5.19 7.98
C CYS A 105 -2.96 4.27 7.57
N ILE A 106 -2.25 3.73 8.55
CA ILE A 106 -1.17 2.76 8.33
C ILE A 106 -1.64 1.45 8.97
N SER A 107 -1.69 0.40 8.16
CA SER A 107 -2.05 -0.95 8.60
C SER A 107 -0.84 -1.87 8.53
N MET A 108 -0.80 -2.87 9.40
CA MET A 108 0.29 -3.85 9.48
C MET A 108 -0.29 -5.26 9.58
N ILE A 109 0.37 -6.21 8.93
CA ILE A 109 0.13 -7.65 9.13
C ILE A 109 0.94 -8.15 10.33
N THR A 110 0.55 -9.27 10.94
CA THR A 110 1.42 -9.94 11.92
C THR A 110 2.61 -10.52 11.18
N HIS A 111 3.81 -9.96 11.37
CA HIS A 111 5.07 -10.36 10.73
C HIS A 111 6.08 -10.77 11.79
#